data_AF-A0A3M8LRW5-F1
#
_entry.id   AF-A0A3M8LRW5-F1
#
_cell.length_a   1.000
_cell.length_b   1.000
_cell.length_c   1.000
_cell.angle_alpha   90.00
_cell.angle_beta   90.00
_cell.angle_gamma   90.00
#
_symmetry.space_group_name_H-M   'P 1'
#
loop_
_entity.id
_entity.type
_entity.pdbx_description
1 polymer ?
#
loop_
_entity_poly.entity_id
_entity_poly.type
_entity_poly.pdbx_seq_one_letter_code
_entity_poly.pdbx_strand_id
1 'polypeptide(L)'
;MKLASLHKVSPRTAGSVTVLTGIILAVVAGFLIAHPPLSIPGAVLLVVGTILLCVGAIWRLKRTWSDPWPPYTAPDRRKQLRRLRILFVFNCVFLPVLLAGAIYSAINGQWWEVAFGLFIGISPALNIWLFPRLIRSIQKGPDPARGT
;
A
#
# COMPACT_ATOMS: atom_id res chain seq x y z
N MET A 1 -16.16 13.64 -30.47
CA MET A 1 -14.81 14.12 -30.86
C MET A 1 -14.03 14.57 -29.62
N LYS A 2 -13.50 13.62 -28.79
CA LYS A 2 -12.63 13.94 -27.63
C LYS A 2 -11.90 12.71 -27.02
N LEU A 3 -11.61 11.66 -27.79
CA LEU A 3 -10.86 10.49 -27.31
C LEU A 3 -9.36 10.53 -27.65
N ALA A 4 -8.91 11.48 -28.48
CA ALA A 4 -7.52 11.55 -28.94
C ALA A 4 -6.55 12.22 -27.95
N SER A 5 -7.04 12.89 -26.90
CA SER A 5 -6.20 13.67 -25.97
C SER A 5 -5.70 12.88 -24.75
N LEU A 6 -6.32 11.74 -24.43
CA LEU A 6 -5.90 10.88 -23.31
C LEU A 6 -4.64 10.05 -23.60
N HIS A 7 -4.18 10.02 -24.86
CA HIS A 7 -2.97 9.26 -25.23
C HIS A 7 -1.67 9.90 -24.71
N LYS A 8 -1.70 11.14 -24.23
CA LYS A 8 -0.52 11.81 -23.64
C LYS A 8 -0.24 11.43 -22.19
N VAL A 9 -1.23 10.91 -21.46
CA VAL A 9 -1.07 10.61 -20.04
C VAL A 9 -0.76 9.12 -19.88
N SER A 10 0.47 8.82 -19.43
CA SER A 10 0.85 7.45 -19.08
C SER A 10 -0.10 6.89 -18.00
N PRO A 11 -0.56 5.63 -18.10
CA PRO A 11 -1.43 5.01 -17.10
C PRO A 11 -0.81 5.03 -15.69
N ARG A 12 0.52 5.02 -15.58
CA ARG A 12 1.23 5.17 -14.31
C ARG A 12 1.08 6.55 -13.69
N THR A 13 1.10 7.60 -14.51
CA THR A 13 0.92 8.99 -14.06
C THR A 13 -0.53 9.18 -13.64
N ALA A 14 -1.49 8.75 -14.47
CA ALA A 14 -2.91 8.78 -14.13
C ALA A 14 -3.18 8.02 -12.81
N GLY A 15 -2.70 6.78 -12.70
CA GLY A 15 -2.85 6.00 -11.48
C GLY A 15 -2.20 6.64 -10.25
N SER A 16 -1.07 7.34 -10.41
CA SER A 16 -0.43 8.06 -9.31
C SER A 16 -1.25 9.26 -8.83
N VAL A 17 -1.83 10.02 -9.76
CA VAL A 17 -2.73 11.12 -9.42
C VAL A 17 -3.98 10.58 -8.74
N THR A 18 -4.61 9.52 -9.27
CA THR A 18 -5.79 8.90 -8.65
C THR A 18 -5.52 8.39 -7.25
N VAL A 19 -4.36 7.75 -7.02
CA VAL A 19 -3.94 7.33 -5.67
C VAL A 19 -3.78 8.53 -4.75
N LEU A 20 -3.11 9.59 -5.19
CA LEU A 20 -2.92 10.79 -4.38
C LEU A 20 -4.26 11.43 -4.00
N THR A 21 -5.17 11.57 -4.95
CA THR A 21 -6.53 12.07 -4.71
C THR A 21 -7.28 11.18 -3.73
N GLY A 22 -7.19 9.86 -3.86
CA GLY A 22 -7.78 8.90 -2.94
C GLY A 22 -7.25 9.04 -1.50
N ILE A 23 -5.93 9.25 -1.33
CA ILE A 23 -5.32 9.50 -0.02
C ILE A 23 -5.88 10.79 0.59
N ILE A 24 -5.93 11.88 -0.18
CA ILE A 24 -6.45 13.17 0.31
C ILE A 24 -7.90 13.01 0.77
N LEU A 25 -8.74 12.34 -0.04
CA LEU A 25 -10.13 12.07 0.32
C LEU A 25 -10.26 11.19 1.56
N ALA A 26 -9.39 10.19 1.75
CA ALA A 26 -9.39 9.35 2.94
C ALA A 26 -9.01 10.13 4.21
N VAL A 27 -8.03 11.05 4.11
CA VAL A 27 -7.64 11.92 5.24
C VAL A 27 -8.78 12.88 5.59
N VAL A 28 -9.39 13.52 4.59
CA VAL A 28 -10.55 14.41 4.78
C VAL A 28 -11.74 13.64 5.35
N ALA A 29 -11.99 12.43 4.87
CA ALA A 29 -13.03 11.55 5.39
C ALA A 29 -12.80 11.17 6.85
N GLY A 30 -11.55 10.82 7.22
CA GLY A 30 -11.18 10.54 8.61
C GLY A 30 -11.44 11.74 9.52
N PHE A 31 -11.14 12.95 9.05
CA PHE A 31 -11.45 14.18 9.78
C PHE A 31 -12.97 14.40 9.93
N LEU A 32 -13.74 14.20 8.86
CA LEU A 32 -15.21 14.33 8.87
C LEU A 32 -15.89 13.30 9.79
N ILE A 33 -15.36 12.07 9.86
CA ILE A 33 -15.90 11.01 10.72
C ILE A 33 -15.80 11.39 12.20
N ALA A 34 -14.77 12.14 12.58
CA ALA A 34 -14.59 12.63 13.94
C ALA A 34 -15.64 13.67 14.37
N HIS A 35 -16.53 14.13 13.48
CA HIS A 35 -17.59 15.10 13.79
C HIS A 35 -18.97 14.44 13.65
N PRO A 36 -19.77 14.34 14.73
CA PRO A 36 -21.03 13.57 14.75
C PRO A 36 -22.02 13.85 13.60
N PRO A 37 -22.28 15.11 13.19
CA PRO A 37 -23.23 15.37 12.09
C PRO A 37 -22.66 15.02 10.71
N LEU A 38 -21.35 14.84 10.59
CA LEU A 38 -20.64 14.59 9.33
C LEU A 38 -20.13 13.15 9.20
N SER A 39 -20.42 12.29 10.17
CA SER A 39 -19.92 10.91 10.17
C SER A 39 -20.43 10.07 9.00
N ILE A 40 -21.71 10.22 8.61
CA ILE A 40 -22.30 9.50 7.46
C ILE A 40 -21.67 9.96 6.13
N PRO A 41 -21.65 11.26 5.77
CA PRO A 41 -20.98 11.70 4.55
C PRO A 41 -19.47 11.41 4.57
N GLY A 42 -18.82 11.47 5.72
CA GLY A 42 -17.43 11.05 5.90
C GLY A 42 -17.21 9.59 5.52
N ALA A 43 -18.09 8.68 5.98
CA ALA A 43 -18.01 7.25 5.62
C ALA A 43 -18.18 7.03 4.10
N VAL A 44 -19.14 7.71 3.45
CA VAL A 44 -19.32 7.62 1.99
C VAL A 44 -18.08 8.13 1.25
N LEU A 45 -17.51 9.24 1.70
CA LEU A 45 -16.28 9.80 1.13
C LEU A 45 -15.10 8.83 1.27
N LEU A 46 -15.01 8.13 2.40
CA LEU A 46 -14.00 7.10 2.62
C LEU A 46 -14.14 5.94 1.62
N VAL A 47 -15.37 5.49 1.35
CA VAL A 47 -15.63 4.43 0.35
C VAL A 47 -15.18 4.89 -1.04
N VAL A 48 -15.54 6.11 -1.45
CA VAL A 48 -15.11 6.67 -2.74
C VAL A 48 -13.57 6.78 -2.82
N GLY A 49 -12.93 7.28 -1.78
CA GLY A 49 -11.47 7.35 -1.68
C GLY A 49 -10.81 5.97 -1.81
N THR A 50 -11.41 4.95 -1.20
CA THR A 50 -10.94 3.56 -1.28
C THR A 50 -11.06 2.99 -2.69
N ILE A 51 -12.19 3.23 -3.38
CA ILE A 51 -12.37 2.82 -4.77
C ILE A 51 -11.31 3.48 -5.67
N LEU A 52 -11.08 4.78 -5.49
CA LEU A 52 -10.05 5.51 -6.23
C LEU A 52 -8.64 4.96 -5.98
N LEU A 53 -8.32 4.60 -4.73
CA LEU A 53 -7.06 3.94 -4.39
C LEU A 53 -6.90 2.61 -5.13
N CYS A 54 -7.92 1.76 -5.13
CA CYS A 54 -7.91 0.47 -5.83
C CYS A 54 -7.73 0.66 -7.34
N VAL A 55 -8.52 1.54 -7.96
CA VAL A 55 -8.45 1.84 -9.39
C VAL A 55 -7.07 2.43 -9.76
N GLY A 56 -6.57 3.38 -8.97
CA GLY A 56 -5.25 3.98 -9.18
C GLY A 56 -4.11 2.98 -9.01
N ALA A 57 -4.22 2.04 -8.06
CA ALA A 57 -3.27 0.95 -7.90
C ALA A 57 -3.26 0.01 -9.11
N ILE A 58 -4.43 -0.34 -9.65
CA ILE A 58 -4.56 -1.13 -10.88
C ILE A 58 -3.94 -0.40 -12.07
N TRP A 59 -4.22 0.90 -12.24
CA TRP A 59 -3.65 1.70 -13.33
C TRP A 59 -2.13 1.83 -13.26
N ARG A 60 -1.54 1.86 -12.05
CA ARG A 60 -0.08 1.83 -11.86
C ARG A 60 0.57 0.53 -12.35
N LEU A 61 -0.19 -0.57 -12.44
CA LEU A 61 0.30 -1.85 -12.96
C LEU A 61 0.25 -1.93 -14.48
N LYS A 62 -0.61 -1.16 -15.16
CA LYS A 62 -0.64 -1.09 -16.64
C LYS A 62 0.59 -0.36 -17.18
N ARG A 63 1.20 -0.88 -18.25
CA ARG A 63 2.24 -0.15 -19.02
C ARG A 63 1.58 0.72 -20.08
N THR A 64 0.57 0.17 -20.74
CA THR A 64 -0.19 0.80 -21.81
C THR A 64 -1.69 0.66 -21.55
N TRP A 65 -2.48 1.64 -21.98
CA TRP A 65 -3.94 1.63 -21.77
C TRP A 65 -4.61 0.42 -22.42
N SER A 66 -4.06 -0.02 -23.55
CA SER A 66 -4.48 -1.19 -24.32
C SER A 66 -4.06 -2.54 -23.72
N ASP A 67 -3.27 -2.58 -22.64
CA ASP A 67 -2.83 -3.86 -22.07
C ASP A 67 -4.04 -4.68 -21.58
N PRO A 68 -4.20 -5.94 -22.02
CA PRO A 68 -5.24 -6.82 -21.50
C PRO A 68 -4.98 -7.13 -20.03
N TRP A 69 -6.05 -7.30 -19.26
CA TRP A 69 -5.97 -7.67 -17.85
C TRP A 69 -6.06 -9.21 -17.71
N PRO A 70 -5.17 -9.86 -16.93
CA PRO A 70 -4.10 -9.30 -16.09
C PRO A 70 -2.81 -8.97 -16.87
N PRO A 71 -2.08 -7.88 -16.50
CA PRO A 71 -0.86 -7.50 -17.18
C PRO A 71 0.24 -8.55 -16.96
N TYR A 72 0.69 -9.18 -18.05
CA TYR A 72 1.85 -10.07 -18.06
C TYR A 72 3.13 -9.24 -17.86
N THR A 73 3.44 -8.93 -16.61
CA THR A 73 4.77 -8.44 -16.24
C THR A 73 5.47 -9.52 -15.44
N ALA A 74 6.40 -10.24 -16.08
CA ALA A 74 7.36 -11.05 -15.35
C ALA A 74 8.12 -10.12 -14.38
N PRO A 75 8.03 -10.36 -13.06
CA PRO A 75 8.70 -9.50 -12.10
C PRO A 75 10.21 -9.64 -12.29
N ASP A 76 10.89 -8.50 -12.49
CA ASP A 76 12.34 -8.45 -12.49
C ASP A 76 12.84 -8.84 -11.09
N ARG A 77 13.49 -10.02 -11.01
CA ARG A 77 13.97 -10.64 -9.79
C ARG A 77 14.85 -9.71 -8.95
N ARG A 78 15.72 -8.91 -9.59
CA ARG A 78 16.60 -7.96 -8.88
C ARG A 78 15.79 -6.82 -8.27
N LYS A 79 14.81 -6.29 -9.00
CA LYS A 79 13.93 -5.22 -8.49
C LYS A 79 13.03 -5.73 -7.37
N GLN A 80 12.52 -6.95 -7.47
CA GLN A 80 11.70 -7.57 -6.43
C GLN A 80 12.49 -7.80 -5.14
N LEU A 81 13.71 -8.35 -5.22
CA LEU A 81 14.59 -8.53 -4.07
C LEU A 81 14.97 -7.18 -3.42
N ARG A 82 15.24 -6.14 -4.23
CA ARG A 82 15.53 -4.79 -3.70
C ARG A 82 14.34 -4.22 -2.93
N ARG A 83 13.12 -4.34 -3.47
CA ARG A 83 11.89 -3.90 -2.79
C ARG A 83 11.64 -4.64 -1.49
N LEU A 84 11.78 -5.97 -1.49
CA LEU A 84 11.61 -6.79 -0.29
C LEU A 84 12.64 -6.44 0.79
N ARG A 85 13.90 -6.17 0.42
CA ARG A 85 14.93 -5.71 1.37
C ARG A 85 14.60 -4.34 1.97
N ILE A 86 14.17 -3.37 1.15
CA ILE A 86 13.78 -2.05 1.63
C ILE A 86 12.58 -2.16 2.59
N LEU A 87 11.56 -2.92 2.21
CA LEU A 87 10.41 -3.16 3.07
C LEU A 87 10.80 -3.88 4.35
N PHE A 88 11.71 -4.85 4.30
CA PHE A 88 12.22 -5.55 5.48
C PHE A 88 12.88 -4.58 6.46
N VAL A 89 13.81 -3.74 5.97
CA VAL A 89 14.48 -2.73 6.79
C VAL A 89 13.46 -1.76 7.40
N PHE A 90 12.50 -1.29 6.60
CA PHE A 90 11.45 -0.39 7.09
C PHE A 90 10.63 -1.05 8.20
N ASN A 91 10.19 -2.31 8.03
CA ASN A 91 9.43 -3.03 9.06
C ASN A 91 10.28 -3.26 10.32
N CYS A 92 11.57 -3.58 10.19
CA CYS A 92 12.48 -3.76 11.33
C CYS A 92 12.66 -2.49 12.18
N VAL A 93 12.59 -1.30 11.57
CA VAL A 93 12.65 -0.02 12.29
C VAL A 93 11.27 0.38 12.79
N PHE A 94 10.22 0.14 12.02
CA PHE A 94 8.86 0.56 12.36
C PHE A 94 8.28 -0.23 13.53
N LEU A 95 8.57 -1.54 13.63
CA LEU A 95 8.08 -2.39 14.73
C LEU A 95 8.53 -1.89 16.13
N PRO A 96 9.82 -1.63 16.41
CA PRO A 96 10.23 -1.14 17.72
C PRO A 96 9.68 0.26 18.04
N VAL A 97 9.49 1.12 17.03
CA VAL A 97 8.83 2.42 17.23
C VAL A 97 7.37 2.25 17.66
N LEU A 98 6.62 1.35 17.01
CA LEU A 98 5.24 1.03 17.42
C LEU A 98 5.18 0.43 18.84
N LEU A 99 6.10 -0.47 19.17
CA LEU A 99 6.17 -1.07 20.50
C LEU A 99 6.52 -0.04 21.57
N ALA A 100 7.47 0.85 21.31
CA ALA A 100 7.81 1.95 22.23
C ALA A 100 6.60 2.87 22.45
N GLY A 101 5.87 3.22 21.38
CA GLY A 101 4.63 3.98 21.46
C GLY A 101 3.56 3.27 22.29
N ALA A 102 3.35 1.96 22.07
CA ALA A 102 2.39 1.17 22.83
C ALA A 102 2.77 1.07 24.33
N ILE A 103 4.06 0.92 24.65
CA ILE A 103 4.54 0.92 26.04
C ILE A 103 4.28 2.29 26.69
N TYR A 104 4.57 3.38 25.98
CA TYR A 104 4.31 4.73 26.46
C TYR A 104 2.82 4.97 26.75
N SER A 105 1.93 4.60 25.82
CA SER A 105 0.48 4.70 26.04
C SER A 105 -0.02 3.80 27.18
N ALA A 106 0.58 2.63 27.38
CA ALA A 106 0.25 1.74 28.49
C ALA A 106 0.58 2.39 29.85
N ILE A 107 1.72 3.06 29.95
CA ILE A 107 2.12 3.80 31.16
C ILE A 107 1.13 4.92 31.48
N ASN A 108 0.58 5.58 30.45
CA ASN A 108 -0.42 6.64 30.59
C ASN A 108 -1.87 6.12 30.78
N GLY A 109 -2.07 4.80 30.89
CA GLY A 109 -3.41 4.20 31.06
C GLY A 109 -4.31 4.24 29.82
N GLN A 110 -3.76 4.57 28.64
CA GLN A 110 -4.49 4.68 27.38
C GLN A 110 -4.57 3.33 26.66
N TRP A 111 -5.29 2.36 27.26
CA TRP A 111 -5.34 0.97 26.79
C TRP A 111 -5.88 0.79 25.35
N TRP A 112 -6.73 1.71 24.88
CA TRP A 112 -7.21 1.69 23.50
C TRP A 112 -6.06 1.91 22.49
N GLU A 113 -5.15 2.83 22.77
CA GLU A 113 -3.99 3.09 21.91
C GLU A 113 -3.01 1.92 21.91
N VAL A 114 -2.90 1.22 23.05
CA VAL A 114 -2.12 -0.02 23.16
C VAL A 114 -2.71 -1.10 22.25
N ALA A 115 -4.02 -1.32 22.31
CA ALA A 115 -4.70 -2.29 21.46
C ALA A 115 -4.53 -1.96 19.97
N PHE A 116 -4.65 -0.68 19.61
CA PHE A 116 -4.45 -0.21 18.25
C PHE A 116 -3.00 -0.36 17.77
N GLY A 117 -2.02 -0.01 18.62
CA GLY A 117 -0.59 -0.18 18.34
C GLY A 117 -0.20 -1.64 18.15
N LEU A 118 -0.75 -2.54 18.99
CA LEU A 118 -0.56 -4.00 18.84
C LEU A 118 -1.20 -4.52 17.55
N PHE A 119 -2.43 -4.11 17.24
CA PHE A 119 -3.13 -4.52 16.02
C PHE A 119 -2.35 -4.11 14.76
N ILE A 120 -1.88 -2.86 14.71
CA ILE A 120 -1.02 -2.37 13.61
C ILE A 120 0.31 -3.12 13.59
N GLY A 121 0.89 -3.44 14.75
CA GLY A 121 2.16 -4.14 14.92
C GLY A 121 2.18 -5.58 14.39
N ILE A 122 1.02 -6.23 14.23
CA ILE A 122 0.91 -7.58 13.67
C ILE A 122 1.48 -7.64 12.24
N SER A 123 1.17 -6.64 11.40
CA SER A 123 1.61 -6.60 10.01
C SER A 123 3.15 -6.54 9.86
N PRO A 124 3.88 -5.61 10.50
CA PRO A 124 5.34 -5.58 10.44
C PRO A 124 5.96 -6.82 11.08
N ALA A 125 5.41 -7.35 12.18
CA ALA A 125 5.90 -8.57 12.81
C ALA A 125 5.82 -9.79 11.85
N LEU A 126 4.68 -9.98 11.18
CA LEU A 126 4.50 -11.02 10.16
C LEU A 126 5.46 -10.81 8.98
N ASN A 127 5.61 -9.58 8.51
CA ASN A 127 6.50 -9.25 7.40
C ASN A 127 7.98 -9.56 7.72
N ILE A 128 8.43 -9.25 8.95
CA ILE A 128 9.80 -9.58 9.41
C ILE A 128 10.02 -11.10 9.41
N TRP A 129 9.01 -11.88 9.78
CA TRP A 129 9.10 -13.33 9.76
C TRP A 129 9.02 -13.94 8.35
N LEU A 130 8.17 -13.38 7.48
CA LEU A 130 7.91 -13.88 6.12
C LEU A 130 8.98 -13.48 5.11
N PHE A 131 9.48 -12.24 5.14
CA PHE A 131 10.38 -11.72 4.12
C PHE A 131 11.69 -12.51 3.97
N PRO A 132 12.36 -12.97 5.05
CA PRO A 132 13.52 -13.84 4.90
C PRO A 132 13.20 -15.14 4.15
N ARG A 133 12.01 -15.71 4.36
CA ARG A 133 11.55 -16.93 3.67
C ARG A 133 11.26 -16.67 2.20
N LEU A 134 10.58 -15.56 1.90
CA LEU A 134 10.31 -15.08 0.54
C LEU A 134 11.59 -14.74 -0.23
N ILE A 135 12.56 -14.09 0.41
CA ILE A 135 13.85 -13.78 -0.22
C ILE A 135 14.58 -15.06 -0.58
N ARG A 136 14.61 -16.06 0.31
CA ARG A 136 15.23 -17.36 0.03
C ARG A 136 14.50 -18.10 -1.09
N SER A 137 13.17 -18.09 -1.13
CA SER A 137 12.42 -18.77 -2.21
C SER A 137 12.66 -18.11 -3.55
N ILE A 138 12.67 -16.77 -3.61
CA ILE A 138 12.99 -16.01 -4.83
C ILE A 138 14.45 -16.24 -5.25
N GLN A 139 15.38 -16.43 -4.31
CA GLN A 139 16.80 -16.75 -4.61
C GLN A 139 17.01 -18.20 -5.08
N LYS A 140 16.15 -19.14 -4.68
CA LYS A 140 16.23 -20.54 -5.12
C LYS A 140 15.44 -20.84 -6.40
N GLY A 141 14.48 -19.99 -6.77
CA GLY A 141 13.68 -20.16 -7.98
C GLY A 141 14.52 -20.12 -9.27
N PRO A 142 14.10 -20.88 -10.32
CA PRO A 142 14.74 -20.83 -11.63
C PRO A 142 14.72 -19.40 -12.16
N ASP A 143 15.84 -18.97 -12.73
CA ASP A 143 15.97 -17.59 -13.21
C ASP A 143 15.15 -17.45 -14.50
N PRO A 144 14.07 -16.63 -14.54
CA PRO A 144 13.24 -16.52 -15.75
C PRO A 144 13.99 -15.87 -16.92
N ALA A 145 15.17 -15.29 -16.68
CA ALA A 145 16.08 -14.76 -17.67
C ALA A 145 17.00 -15.83 -18.31
N ARG A 146 17.06 -17.05 -17.74
CA ARG A 146 17.73 -18.22 -18.32
C ARG A 146 16.65 -19.17 -18.86
N GLY A 147 15.92 -18.73 -19.88
CA GLY A 147 15.28 -19.68 -20.79
C GLY A 147 16.37 -20.45 -21.51
N THR A 148 16.18 -21.76 -21.64
CA THR A 148 16.94 -22.72 -22.45
C THR A 148 17.44 -22.16 -23.78
#